data_AF-A0A4Q7BY76-F1
#
_entry.id   AF-A0A4Q7BY76-F1
#
_cell.length_a   1.000
_cell.length_b   1.000
_cell.length_c   1.000
_cell.angle_alpha   90.00
_cell.angle_beta   90.00
_cell.angle_gamma   90.00
#
_symmetry.space_group_name_H-M   'P 1'
#
loop_
_entity.id
_entity.type
_entity.pdbx_description
1 polymer ?
#
loop_
_entity_poly.entity_id
_entity_poly.type
_entity_poly.pdbx_seq_one_letter_code
_entity_poly.pdbx_strand_id
1 'polypeptide(L)'
;MPDSNRQLQFDLKLSNLDFQATDGYLPDYDDQVRVRIEGLTMDMQAENLDTYKTFLQRKEFFREKSKFEKYGLICYSKKLSDDFFGCYGKSKEHDVTGVLLDVITLENTPDNRFVQIRGNSYEPNKYGGIWVKWETNLNNRDRWQEIDSAIWRLLDTWNSAPSSQKSN
;
A
#
# COMPACT_ATOMS: atom_id res chain seq x y z
N MET A 1 -14.58 -5.25 -16.75
CA MET A 1 -14.16 -4.06 -17.54
C MET A 1 -13.59 -3.06 -16.55
N PRO A 2 -12.37 -2.54 -16.72
CA PRO A 2 -11.92 -1.41 -15.93
C PRO A 2 -12.71 -0.19 -16.39
N ASP A 3 -13.34 0.52 -15.45
CA ASP A 3 -14.01 1.78 -15.75
C ASP A 3 -13.02 2.78 -16.36
N SER A 4 -13.54 3.68 -17.18
CA SER A 4 -12.89 4.58 -18.15
C SER A 4 -11.74 5.47 -17.63
N ASN A 5 -11.37 5.37 -16.35
CA ASN A 5 -10.26 6.09 -15.72
C ASN A 5 -8.99 5.25 -15.45
N ARG A 6 -8.89 4.00 -15.97
CA ARG A 6 -7.75 3.09 -15.69
C ARG A 6 -7.50 2.87 -14.19
N GLN A 7 -8.58 2.82 -13.41
CA GLN A 7 -8.52 2.57 -11.98
C GLN A 7 -9.04 1.17 -11.69
N LEU A 8 -8.31 0.43 -10.86
CA LEU A 8 -8.70 -0.88 -10.38
C LEU A 8 -8.84 -0.81 -8.86
N GLN A 9 -9.95 -1.30 -8.32
CA GLN A 9 -10.19 -1.32 -6.88
C GLN A 9 -10.67 -2.72 -6.49
N PHE A 10 -10.12 -3.22 -5.39
CA PHE A 10 -10.49 -4.51 -4.81
C PHE A 10 -10.22 -4.50 -3.32
N ASP A 11 -10.90 -5.37 -2.58
CA ASP A 11 -10.64 -5.59 -1.17
C ASP A 11 -9.91 -6.91 -0.97
N LEU A 12 -8.96 -6.94 -0.04
CA LEU A 12 -8.32 -8.15 0.47
C LEU A 12 -8.85 -8.45 1.86
N LYS A 13 -9.25 -9.71 2.07
CA LYS A 13 -9.53 -10.22 3.41
C LYS A 13 -8.30 -10.91 3.99
N LEU A 14 -7.89 -10.49 5.19
CA LEU A 14 -6.72 -11.03 5.89
C LEU A 14 -7.07 -12.31 6.66
N SER A 15 -7.25 -13.44 5.98
CA SER A 15 -7.41 -14.74 6.65
C SER A 15 -6.06 -15.36 7.03
N ASN A 16 -6.05 -16.29 7.99
CA ASN A 16 -4.84 -17.01 8.42
C ASN A 16 -4.27 -17.97 7.34
N LEU A 17 -4.95 -18.15 6.21
CA LEU A 17 -4.62 -19.17 5.22
C LEU A 17 -4.49 -18.65 3.79
N ASP A 18 -5.23 -17.61 3.38
CA ASP A 18 -5.12 -17.01 2.05
C ASP A 18 -5.68 -15.58 1.97
N PHE A 19 -5.14 -14.77 1.06
CA PHE A 19 -5.67 -13.46 0.68
C PHE A 19 -6.65 -13.64 -0.48
N GLN A 20 -7.92 -13.34 -0.25
CA GLN A 20 -8.95 -13.42 -1.29
C GLN A 20 -9.37 -12.01 -1.71
N ALA A 21 -9.29 -11.74 -3.02
CA ALA A 21 -9.87 -10.54 -3.61
C ALA A 21 -11.39 -10.69 -3.68
N THR A 22 -12.13 -9.69 -3.21
CA THR A 22 -13.59 -9.68 -3.26
C THR A 22 -14.11 -8.46 -4.00
N ASP A 23 -14.99 -8.69 -4.98
CA ASP A 23 -15.77 -7.64 -5.64
C ASP A 23 -17.04 -7.38 -4.81
N GLY A 24 -17.08 -6.28 -4.07
CA GLY A 24 -18.28 -5.86 -3.33
C GLY A 24 -17.98 -5.20 -1.99
N TYR A 25 -18.89 -4.32 -1.56
CA TYR A 25 -18.82 -3.61 -0.28
C TYR A 25 -18.86 -4.61 0.88
N LEU A 26 -17.70 -4.95 1.44
CA LEU A 26 -17.63 -5.67 2.71
C LEU A 26 -17.81 -4.68 3.86
N PRO A 27 -18.53 -5.04 4.95
CA PRO A 27 -18.53 -4.27 6.18
C PRO A 27 -17.10 -3.97 6.64
N ASP A 28 -16.86 -2.78 7.21
CA ASP A 28 -15.57 -2.42 7.84
C ASP A 28 -15.24 -3.45 8.94
N TYR A 29 -14.52 -4.51 8.58
CA TYR A 29 -13.98 -5.48 9.52
C TYR A 29 -12.52 -5.16 9.80
N ASP A 30 -12.07 -5.47 11.02
CA ASP A 30 -10.68 -5.24 11.45
C ASP A 30 -9.65 -5.97 10.58
N ASP A 31 -10.05 -7.01 9.86
CA ASP A 31 -9.22 -7.85 8.98
C ASP A 31 -9.30 -7.46 7.48
N GLN A 32 -9.92 -6.33 7.14
CA GLN A 32 -10.03 -5.85 5.76
C GLN A 32 -8.87 -4.94 5.35
N VAL A 33 -8.41 -5.10 4.11
CA VAL A 33 -7.52 -4.15 3.43
C VAL A 33 -8.19 -3.70 2.14
N ARG A 34 -8.43 -2.40 2.00
CA ARG A 34 -8.96 -1.83 0.76
C ARG A 34 -7.80 -1.45 -0.14
N VAL A 35 -7.82 -1.85 -1.40
CA VAL A 35 -6.73 -1.61 -2.34
C VAL A 35 -7.26 -0.87 -3.57
N ARG A 36 -6.54 0.17 -3.97
CA ARG A 36 -6.82 0.96 -5.16
C ARG A 36 -5.54 1.15 -5.97
N ILE A 37 -5.63 0.86 -7.26
CA ILE A 37 -4.53 0.98 -8.22
C ILE A 37 -4.89 2.08 -9.21
N GLU A 38 -3.93 2.97 -9.43
CA GLU A 38 -4.02 4.06 -10.39
C GLU A 38 -2.76 4.08 -11.26
N GLY A 39 -2.84 4.65 -12.46
CA GLY A 39 -1.64 5.00 -13.22
C GLY A 39 -0.91 6.18 -12.58
N LEU A 40 0.42 6.20 -12.66
CA LEU A 40 1.18 7.37 -12.26
C LEU A 40 0.83 8.58 -13.12
N THR A 41 0.84 9.78 -12.54
CA THR A 41 0.66 11.03 -13.30
C THR A 41 1.84 11.26 -14.25
N MET A 42 1.64 12.08 -15.28
CA MET A 42 2.71 12.40 -16.23
C MET A 42 3.95 12.99 -15.54
N ASP A 43 3.75 13.86 -14.55
CA ASP A 43 4.85 14.48 -13.81
C ASP A 43 5.65 13.44 -13.00
N MET A 44 4.95 12.53 -12.31
CA MET A 44 5.59 11.44 -11.56
C MET A 44 6.39 10.51 -12.48
N GLN A 45 5.88 10.23 -13.69
CA GLN A 45 6.59 9.43 -14.68
C GLN A 45 7.82 10.18 -15.23
N ALA A 46 7.69 11.47 -15.53
CA ALA A 46 8.79 12.29 -16.04
C ALA A 46 9.95 12.39 -15.04
N GLU A 47 9.65 12.46 -13.75
CA GLU A 47 10.63 12.47 -12.67
C GLU A 47 11.17 11.08 -12.31
N ASN A 48 10.61 10.02 -12.90
CA ASN A 48 10.86 8.63 -12.53
C ASN A 48 10.78 8.45 -11.00
N LEU A 49 9.71 9.01 -10.41
CA LEU A 49 9.52 9.08 -8.97
C LEU A 49 9.12 7.70 -8.46
N ASP A 50 9.95 7.13 -7.58
CA ASP A 50 9.67 5.88 -6.90
C ASP A 50 9.33 6.12 -5.41
N THR A 51 8.88 5.06 -4.76
CA THR A 51 8.49 5.09 -3.34
C THR A 51 9.60 5.59 -2.42
N TYR A 52 10.85 5.19 -2.66
CA TYR A 52 11.97 5.55 -1.80
C TYR A 52 12.43 7.00 -1.99
N LYS A 53 12.45 7.51 -3.22
CA LYS A 53 12.71 8.93 -3.50
C LYS A 53 11.66 9.81 -2.83
N THR A 54 10.38 9.41 -2.93
CA THR A 54 9.27 10.09 -2.26
C THR A 54 9.46 10.10 -0.74
N PHE A 55 9.90 8.98 -0.16
CA PHE A 55 10.24 8.91 1.26
C PHE A 55 11.36 9.87 1.66
N LEU A 56 12.44 9.93 0.88
CA LEU A 56 13.57 10.82 1.17
C LEU A 56 13.18 12.29 1.14
N GLN A 57 12.36 12.70 0.16
CA GLN A 57 11.82 14.06 0.08
C GLN A 57 10.96 14.41 1.29
N ARG A 58 10.15 13.45 1.78
CA ARG A 58 9.28 13.65 2.94
C ARG A 58 10.04 13.87 4.26
N LYS A 59 11.29 13.42 4.40
CA LYS A 59 12.06 13.44 5.67
C LYS A 59 12.12 14.82 6.34
N GLU A 60 12.07 15.91 5.58
CA GLU A 60 12.13 17.27 6.12
C GLU A 60 10.97 17.62 7.08
N PHE A 61 9.84 16.89 7.00
CA PHE A 61 8.64 17.15 7.80
C PHE A 61 8.60 16.38 9.13
N PHE A 62 9.63 15.59 9.45
CA PHE A 62 9.57 14.64 10.56
C PHE A 62 10.70 14.78 11.60
N ARG A 63 10.50 14.20 12.78
CA ARG A 63 11.47 14.06 13.88
C ARG A 63 11.89 12.59 13.99
N GLU A 64 13.18 12.37 14.26
CA GLU A 64 13.75 11.03 14.43
C GLU A 64 13.40 10.47 15.81
N LYS A 65 12.29 9.72 15.84
CA LYS A 65 11.87 8.80 16.90
C LYS A 65 10.60 8.07 16.45
N SER A 66 10.60 6.74 16.44
CA SER A 66 9.37 5.98 16.23
C SER A 66 9.33 4.63 16.97
N LYS A 67 8.13 4.30 17.48
CA LYS A 67 7.80 3.02 18.11
C LYS A 67 7.56 1.87 17.10
N PHE A 68 7.58 2.16 15.81
CA PHE A 68 7.24 1.23 14.74
C PHE A 68 8.46 0.56 14.08
N GLU A 69 9.68 0.93 14.45
CA GLU A 69 10.91 0.33 13.91
C GLU A 69 11.01 -1.18 14.12
N LYS A 70 10.43 -1.68 15.22
CA LYS A 70 10.36 -3.12 15.52
C LYS A 70 9.63 -3.97 14.46
N TYR A 71 8.85 -3.34 13.58
CA TYR A 71 8.16 -4.00 12.47
C TYR A 71 8.96 -3.94 11.15
N GLY A 72 10.25 -3.58 11.21
CA GLY A 72 11.12 -3.48 10.03
C GLY A 72 10.87 -2.22 9.18
N LEU A 73 10.28 -1.18 9.77
CA LEU A 73 9.97 0.09 9.12
C LEU A 73 10.96 1.18 9.53
N ILE A 74 11.34 2.05 8.61
CA ILE A 74 12.05 3.30 8.92
C ILE A 74 10.99 4.38 9.10
N CYS A 75 10.79 4.83 10.33
CA CYS A 75 9.66 5.69 10.67
C CYS A 75 10.08 6.98 11.36
N TYR A 76 9.35 8.04 11.07
CA TYR A 76 9.54 9.33 11.71
C TYR A 76 8.20 9.91 12.15
N SER A 77 8.16 10.63 13.28
CA SER A 77 6.94 11.31 13.74
C SER A 77 6.82 12.69 13.09
N LYS A 78 5.60 13.12 12.76
CA LYS A 78 5.40 14.44 12.14
C LYS A 78 5.79 15.54 13.13
N LYS A 79 6.52 16.56 12.67
CA LYS A 79 7.00 17.65 13.55
C LYS A 79 5.90 18.35 14.37
N LEU A 80 4.66 18.34 13.87
CA LEU A 80 3.49 19.02 14.44
C LEU A 80 2.46 18.07 15.06
N SER A 81 2.70 16.75 15.09
CA SER A 81 1.77 15.77 15.64
C SER A 81 2.50 14.49 16.03
N ASP A 82 2.34 14.07 17.28
CA ASP A 82 2.93 12.82 17.78
C ASP A 82 2.10 11.58 17.42
N ASP A 83 0.87 11.77 16.93
CA ASP A 83 -0.03 10.68 16.54
C ASP A 83 0.08 10.30 15.06
N PHE A 84 0.85 11.04 14.28
CA PHE A 84 1.07 10.79 12.86
C PHE A 84 2.52 10.40 12.58
N PHE A 85 2.70 9.25 11.94
CA PHE A 85 4.01 8.72 11.57
C PHE A 85 4.08 8.52 10.06
N GLY A 86 5.16 9.01 9.46
CA GLY A 86 5.55 8.69 8.09
C GLY A 86 6.61 7.61 8.12
N CYS A 87 6.30 6.47 7.51
CA CYS A 87 7.12 5.27 7.56
C CYS A 87 7.46 4.79 6.15
N TYR A 88 8.59 4.13 6.03
CA TYR A 88 8.99 3.41 4.84
C TYR A 88 9.31 1.96 5.16
N GLY A 89 8.71 1.06 4.40
CA GLY A 89 9.02 -0.38 4.42
C GLY A 89 9.60 -0.81 3.09
N LYS A 90 10.71 -1.55 3.11
CA LYS A 90 11.25 -2.17 1.90
C LYS A 90 10.39 -3.38 1.52
N SER A 91 9.94 -3.44 0.27
CA SER A 91 9.15 -4.57 -0.22
C SER A 91 10.00 -5.85 -0.26
N LYS A 92 9.35 -7.00 -0.12
CA LYS A 92 9.94 -8.33 -0.37
C LYS A 92 9.87 -8.72 -1.85
N GLU A 93 9.01 -8.05 -2.60
CA GLU A 93 8.73 -8.40 -3.99
C GLU A 93 9.83 -7.89 -4.91
N HIS A 94 10.15 -8.68 -5.93
CA HIS A 94 11.16 -8.29 -6.90
C HIS A 94 10.69 -7.09 -7.72
N ASP A 95 11.62 -6.18 -8.02
CA ASP A 95 11.38 -4.95 -8.78
C ASP A 95 10.32 -4.01 -8.17
N VAL A 96 10.03 -4.15 -6.88
CA VAL A 96 9.22 -3.22 -6.10
C VAL A 96 10.12 -2.49 -5.11
N THR A 97 10.09 -1.17 -5.14
CA THR A 97 10.94 -0.33 -4.31
C THR A 97 10.57 -0.48 -2.83
N GLY A 98 9.29 -0.35 -2.52
CA GLY A 98 8.78 -0.42 -1.16
C GLY A 98 7.39 0.16 -1.01
N VAL A 99 7.03 0.46 0.24
CA VAL A 99 5.76 1.09 0.60
C VAL A 99 6.00 2.24 1.57
N LEU A 100 5.33 3.37 1.30
CA LEU A 100 5.18 4.49 2.21
C LEU A 100 3.94 4.28 3.07
N LEU A 101 4.11 4.17 4.38
CA LEU A 101 3.00 4.04 5.33
C LEU A 101 2.79 5.36 6.06
N ASP A 102 1.60 5.93 5.93
CA ASP A 102 1.10 6.97 6.82
C ASP A 102 0.30 6.28 7.94
N VAL A 103 0.81 6.34 9.17
CA VAL A 103 0.24 5.67 10.35
C VAL A 103 -0.32 6.70 11.32
N ILE A 104 -1.60 6.56 11.67
CA ILE A 104 -2.34 7.45 12.57
C ILE A 104 -2.73 6.65 13.82
N THR A 105 -2.29 7.09 15.00
CA THR A 105 -2.51 6.36 16.27
C THR A 105 -3.58 6.96 17.18
N LEU A 106 -4.42 7.86 16.67
CA LEU A 106 -5.55 8.41 17.43
C LEU A 106 -6.57 7.29 17.69
N GLU A 107 -6.72 6.92 18.97
CA GLU A 107 -7.57 5.80 19.40
C GLU A 107 -9.05 6.15 19.59
N ASN A 108 -9.45 7.43 19.54
CA ASN A 108 -10.80 7.85 19.93
C ASN A 108 -11.45 8.82 18.94
N THR A 109 -12.29 8.27 18.06
CA THR A 109 -13.44 8.99 17.54
C THR A 109 -14.68 8.10 17.66
N PRO A 110 -15.89 8.68 17.88
CA PRO A 110 -17.10 7.92 18.18
C PRO A 110 -17.50 6.88 17.12
N ASP A 111 -16.96 6.97 15.91
CA ASP A 111 -17.41 6.19 14.76
C ASP A 111 -16.60 4.94 14.43
N ASN A 112 -15.49 4.62 15.12
CA ASN A 112 -14.71 3.38 14.93
C ASN A 112 -14.29 3.03 13.47
N ARG A 113 -14.47 3.97 12.52
CA ARG A 113 -14.33 3.77 11.06
C ARG A 113 -13.05 4.36 10.46
N PHE A 114 -12.09 4.79 11.28
CA PHE A 114 -10.89 5.42 10.74
C PHE A 114 -9.92 4.38 10.20
N VAL A 115 -9.61 4.49 8.91
CA VAL A 115 -8.37 3.96 8.32
C VAL A 115 -7.20 4.58 9.08
N GLN A 116 -6.46 3.74 9.81
CA GLN A 116 -5.33 4.17 10.64
C GLN A 116 -3.99 3.93 9.96
N ILE A 117 -3.94 3.09 8.93
CA ILE A 117 -2.74 2.88 8.11
C ILE A 117 -3.11 3.07 6.65
N ARG A 118 -2.35 3.92 5.96
CA ARG A 118 -2.40 4.08 4.50
C ARG A 118 -1.06 3.73 3.90
N GLY A 119 -1.03 2.73 3.02
CA GLY A 119 0.12 2.36 2.22
C GLY A 119 0.09 2.95 0.83
N ASN A 120 1.23 3.45 0.37
CA ASN A 120 1.42 4.00 -0.97
C ASN A 120 2.72 3.44 -1.58
N SER A 121 2.61 2.81 -2.74
CA SER A 121 3.76 2.35 -3.51
C SER A 121 3.70 2.94 -4.92
N TYR A 122 4.77 3.63 -5.31
CA TYR A 122 4.95 4.25 -6.62
C TYR A 122 6.02 3.46 -7.37
N GLU A 123 5.62 2.73 -8.41
CA GLU A 123 6.51 1.85 -9.16
C GLU A 123 6.52 2.26 -10.65
N PRO A 124 7.39 3.21 -11.05
CA PRO A 124 7.40 3.77 -12.40
C PRO A 124 7.77 2.75 -13.49
N ASN A 125 8.52 1.71 -13.14
CA ASN A 125 9.00 0.70 -14.08
C ASN A 125 8.12 -0.57 -14.12
N LYS A 126 7.10 -0.67 -13.26
CA LYS A 126 6.22 -1.85 -13.19
C LYS A 126 4.87 -1.54 -13.84
N TYR A 127 4.44 -2.43 -14.74
CA TYR A 127 3.17 -2.35 -15.49
C TYR A 127 2.89 -1.00 -16.19
N GLY A 128 3.93 -0.34 -16.70
CA GLY A 128 3.80 0.97 -17.37
C GLY A 128 3.63 2.16 -16.41
N GLY A 129 3.97 1.99 -15.13
CA GLY A 129 3.98 3.03 -14.13
C GLY A 129 2.68 3.09 -13.33
N ILE A 130 2.68 2.46 -12.15
CA ILE A 130 1.49 2.38 -11.30
C ILE A 130 1.70 2.95 -9.90
N TRP A 131 0.60 3.37 -9.31
CA TRP A 131 0.46 3.76 -7.92
C TRP A 131 -0.49 2.79 -7.22
N VAL A 132 0.05 2.01 -6.29
CA VAL A 132 -0.71 1.15 -5.39
C VAL A 132 -1.03 1.92 -4.12
N LYS A 133 -2.33 2.02 -3.79
CA LYS A 133 -2.83 2.55 -2.54
C LYS A 133 -3.50 1.44 -1.77
N TRP A 134 -3.26 1.33 -0.47
CA TRP A 134 -4.03 0.45 0.37
C TRP A 134 -4.29 1.02 1.76
N GLU A 135 -5.37 0.59 2.37
CA GLU A 135 -5.88 1.15 3.62
C GLU A 135 -6.32 0.03 4.57
N THR A 136 -5.96 0.12 5.85
CA THR A 136 -6.35 -0.87 6.87
C THR A 136 -6.31 -0.30 8.30
N ASN A 137 -6.74 -1.13 9.27
CA ASN A 137 -6.74 -0.84 10.70
C ASN A 137 -5.33 -0.92 11.31
N LEU A 138 -5.05 -0.14 12.38
CA LEU A 138 -3.77 -0.16 13.09
C LEU A 138 -3.42 -1.52 13.70
N ASN A 139 -4.41 -2.37 13.93
CA ASN A 139 -4.23 -3.75 14.38
C ASN A 139 -3.44 -4.60 13.39
N ASN A 140 -3.44 -4.27 12.09
CA ASN A 140 -2.71 -5.00 11.05
C ASN A 140 -1.29 -4.45 10.80
N ARG A 141 -0.78 -3.56 11.65
CA ARG A 141 0.54 -2.92 11.50
C ARG A 141 1.71 -3.90 11.39
N ASP A 142 1.64 -5.05 12.05
CA ASP A 142 2.67 -6.10 12.03
C ASP A 142 2.61 -6.95 10.76
N ARG A 143 1.46 -6.94 10.08
CA ARG A 143 1.19 -7.67 8.83
C ARG A 143 1.41 -6.83 7.57
N TRP A 144 1.90 -5.59 7.69
CA TRP A 144 2.08 -4.68 6.54
C TRP A 144 2.84 -5.31 5.38
N GLN A 145 3.84 -6.14 5.69
CA GLN A 145 4.68 -6.77 4.68
C GLN A 145 3.96 -7.93 3.98
N GLU A 146 3.11 -8.66 4.70
CA GLU A 146 2.25 -9.70 4.11
C GLU A 146 1.22 -9.06 3.17
N ILE A 147 0.64 -7.92 3.58
CA ILE A 147 -0.30 -7.14 2.78
C ILE A 147 0.36 -6.69 1.48
N ASP A 148 1.53 -6.06 1.56
CA ASP A 148 2.30 -5.60 0.39
C ASP A 148 2.57 -6.77 -0.58
N SER A 149 3.16 -7.86 -0.08
CA SER A 149 3.43 -9.06 -0.89
C SER A 149 2.18 -9.65 -1.54
N ALA A 150 1.05 -9.71 -0.81
CA ALA A 150 -0.19 -10.26 -1.34
C ALA A 150 -0.75 -9.42 -2.49
N ILE A 151 -0.71 -8.09 -2.36
CA ILE A 151 -1.15 -7.16 -3.40
C ILE A 151 -0.32 -7.38 -4.66
N TRP A 152 1.00 -7.36 -4.54
CA TRP A 152 1.89 -7.52 -5.69
C TRP A 152 1.76 -8.88 -6.37
N ARG A 153 1.69 -9.97 -5.61
CA ARG A 153 1.45 -11.32 -6.15
C ARG A 153 0.15 -11.38 -6.96
N LEU A 154 -0.89 -10.73 -6.49
CA LEU A 154 -2.18 -10.64 -7.19
C LEU A 154 -2.05 -9.83 -8.49
N LEU A 155 -1.37 -8.69 -8.44
CA LEU A 155 -1.11 -7.87 -9.63
C LEU A 155 -0.25 -8.61 -10.66
N ASP A 156 0.78 -9.34 -10.23
CA ASP A 156 1.63 -10.16 -11.12
C ASP A 156 0.80 -11.26 -11.79
N THR A 157 -0.14 -11.87 -11.05
CA THR A 157 -1.07 -12.86 -11.60
C THR A 157 -2.00 -12.24 -12.63
N TRP A 158 -2.56 -11.06 -12.37
CA TRP A 158 -3.48 -10.38 -13.30
C TRP A 158 -2.79 -9.80 -14.53
N ASN A 159 -1.54 -9.37 -14.40
CA ASN A 159 -0.76 -8.84 -15.52
C ASN A 159 -0.09 -9.95 -16.36
N SER A 160 -0.06 -11.19 -15.86
CA SER A 160 0.40 -12.33 -16.65
C SER A 160 -0.63 -12.65 -17.74
N ALA A 161 -0.26 -12.47 -19.01
CA ALA A 161 -1.08 -12.95 -20.12
C ALA A 161 -1.27 -14.47 -19.98
N PRO A 162 -2.45 -15.03 -20.30
CA PRO A 162 -2.59 -16.47 -20.37
C PRO A 162 -1.52 -16.99 -21.33
N SER A 163 -0.65 -17.89 -20.85
CA SER A 163 0.28 -18.60 -21.71
C SER A 163 -0.55 -19.15 -22.85
N SER A 164 -0.25 -18.76 -24.09
CA SER A 164 -0.92 -19.27 -25.28
C SER A 164 -0.96 -20.78 -25.16
N GLN A 165 -2.14 -21.32 -24.83
CA GLN A 165 -2.37 -22.74 -24.89
C GLN A 165 -2.08 -23.08 -26.34
N LYS A 166 -0.97 -23.79 -26.58
CA LYS A 166 -0.70 -24.40 -27.87
C LYS A 166 -1.92 -25.25 -28.18
N SER A 167 -2.77 -24.76 -29.07
CA SER A 167 -3.79 -25.54 -29.73
C SER A 167 -3.06 -26.66 -30.47
N ASN A 168 -3.10 -27.86 -29.90
CA ASN A 168 -2.83 -29.10 -30.63
C ASN A 168 -4.07 -29.47 -31.44
#